data_AF-A0A971X740-F1
#
_entry.id   AF-A0A971X740-F1
#
_cell.length_a   1.000
_cell.length_b   1.000
_cell.length_c   1.000
_cell.angle_alpha   90.00
_cell.angle_beta   90.00
_cell.angle_gamma   90.00
#
_symmetry.space_group_name_H-M   'P 1'
#
loop_
_entity.id
_entity.type
_entity.pdbx_description
1 polymer ?
#
loop_
_entity_poly.entity_id
_entity_poly.type
_entity_poly.pdbx_seq_one_letter_code
_entity_poly.pdbx_strand_id
1 'polypeptide(L)'
;MSIGINEPAGIMFKKVMEVPDDLTIKYFELATDKHPDEIDKIKAELDNGANPRDVKLRLARIIVSLYHAPEDVKKAVEYYDKAFAKKGIPDDIPEVFVNTGQVTIAGIIPALIEMGFVKRKANLCDW
;
A
#
# COMPACT_ATOMS: atom_id res chain seq x y z
N MET A 1 4.17 10.07 9.24
CA MET A 1 5.37 9.65 8.47
C MET A 1 5.74 10.80 7.53
N SER A 2 7.02 11.16 7.41
CA SER A 2 7.48 12.23 6.51
C SER A 2 8.30 11.68 5.34
N ILE A 3 8.21 12.34 4.19
CA ILE A 3 8.99 12.05 2.98
C ILE A 3 10.03 13.15 2.85
N GLY A 4 11.31 12.81 2.97
CA GLY A 4 12.41 13.77 2.83
C GLY A 4 12.84 13.92 1.38
N ILE A 5 13.11 15.15 0.95
CA ILE A 5 13.52 15.45 -0.44
C ILE A 5 14.95 15.00 -0.78
N ASN A 6 15.80 14.79 0.23
CA ASN A 6 17.19 14.34 0.06
C ASN A 6 17.34 12.83 0.36
N GLU A 7 16.23 12.10 0.38
CA GLU A 7 16.26 10.65 0.59
C GLU A 7 16.61 9.93 -0.71
N PRO A 8 17.17 8.71 -0.66
CA PRO A 8 17.37 7.93 -1.87
C PRO A 8 16.03 7.65 -2.58
N ALA A 9 16.05 7.61 -3.92
CA ALA A 9 14.85 7.41 -4.75
C ALA A 9 13.98 6.22 -4.32
N GLY A 10 14.60 5.09 -3.98
CA GLY A 10 13.88 3.90 -3.50
C GLY A 10 13.20 4.08 -2.15
N ILE A 11 13.78 4.88 -1.25
CA ILE A 11 13.19 5.20 0.06
C ILE A 11 12.00 6.15 -0.13
N MET A 12 12.16 7.20 -0.94
CA MET A 12 11.04 8.10 -1.29
C MET A 12 9.90 7.31 -1.94
N PHE A 13 10.22 6.46 -2.92
CA PHE A 13 9.24 5.64 -3.62
C PHE A 13 8.43 4.77 -2.66
N LYS A 14 9.13 4.02 -1.78
CA LYS A 14 8.49 3.17 -0.78
C LYS A 14 7.55 3.97 0.13
N LYS A 15 7.98 5.15 0.60
CA LYS A 15 7.18 5.98 1.49
C LYS A 15 5.93 6.55 0.81
N VAL A 16 6.02 6.93 -0.47
CA VAL A 16 4.82 7.32 -1.23
C VAL A 16 3.85 6.13 -1.37
N MET A 17 4.36 4.92 -1.58
CA MET A 17 3.52 3.72 -1.66
C MET A 17 2.84 3.34 -0.33
N GLU A 18 3.40 3.76 0.81
CA GLU A 18 2.84 3.60 2.16
C GLU A 18 1.82 4.70 2.52
N VAL A 19 1.58 5.68 1.63
CA VAL A 19 0.53 6.69 1.83
C VAL A 19 -0.85 5.99 1.87
N PRO A 20 -1.69 6.33 2.85
CA PRO A 20 -3.08 5.86 2.91
C PRO A 20 -3.87 6.20 1.64
N ASP A 21 -4.73 5.27 1.20
CA ASP A 21 -5.43 5.39 -0.08
C ASP A 21 -6.35 6.62 -0.12
N ASP A 22 -6.99 6.96 1.01
CA ASP A 22 -7.82 8.14 1.22
C ASP A 22 -7.06 9.47 1.04
N LEU A 23 -5.74 9.46 1.22
CA LEU A 23 -4.87 10.63 1.02
C LEU A 23 -4.25 10.69 -0.38
N THR A 24 -4.40 9.64 -1.21
CA THR A 24 -3.72 9.55 -2.51
C THR A 24 -4.11 10.71 -3.44
N ILE A 25 -5.41 11.03 -3.53
CA ILE A 25 -5.90 12.16 -4.32
C ILE A 25 -5.35 13.48 -3.78
N LYS A 26 -5.30 13.65 -2.46
CA LYS A 26 -4.78 14.88 -1.86
C LYS A 26 -3.30 15.10 -2.18
N TYR A 27 -2.53 14.03 -2.28
CA TYR A 27 -1.14 14.10 -2.73
C TYR A 27 -1.03 14.45 -4.21
N PHE A 28 -1.92 13.98 -5.07
CA PHE A 28 -1.97 14.46 -6.47
C PHE A 28 -2.22 15.97 -6.53
N GLU A 29 -3.18 16.49 -5.77
CA GLU A 29 -3.51 17.91 -5.74
C GLU A 29 -2.37 18.79 -5.21
N LEU A 30 -1.68 18.35 -4.16
CA LEU A 30 -0.73 19.19 -3.43
C LEU A 30 0.73 19.01 -3.85
N ALA A 31 1.09 17.84 -4.38
CA ALA A 31 2.48 17.47 -4.65
C ALA A 31 2.78 17.25 -6.15
N THR A 32 1.81 17.48 -7.04
CA THR A 32 1.99 17.32 -8.48
C THR A 32 1.38 18.47 -9.27
N ASP A 33 1.96 18.80 -10.42
CA ASP A 33 1.44 19.82 -11.34
C ASP A 33 0.36 19.25 -12.29
N LYS A 34 -0.44 18.28 -11.83
CA LYS A 34 -1.52 17.71 -12.63
C LYS A 34 -2.67 18.70 -12.74
N HIS A 35 -3.19 18.85 -13.97
CA HIS A 35 -4.37 19.68 -14.21
C HIS A 35 -5.57 19.13 -13.41
N PRO A 36 -6.45 19.98 -12.85
CA PRO A 36 -7.63 19.53 -12.10
C PRO A 36 -8.46 18.46 -12.83
N ASP A 37 -8.71 18.65 -14.13
CA ASP A 37 -9.43 17.68 -14.96
C ASP A 37 -8.78 16.28 -14.98
N GLU A 38 -7.44 16.21 -14.90
CA GLU A 38 -6.75 14.92 -14.82
C GLU A 38 -6.92 14.30 -13.44
N ILE A 39 -6.90 15.10 -12.37
CA ILE A 39 -7.15 14.61 -11.01
C ILE A 39 -8.58 14.08 -10.88
N ASP A 40 -9.56 14.76 -11.50
CA ASP A 40 -10.95 14.31 -11.55
C ASP A 40 -11.08 12.96 -12.28
N LYS A 41 -10.34 12.75 -13.36
CA LYS A 41 -10.27 11.43 -14.03
C LYS A 41 -9.70 10.36 -13.11
N ILE A 42 -8.61 10.66 -12.40
CA ILE A 42 -7.99 9.72 -11.46
C ILE A 42 -8.95 9.35 -10.33
N LYS A 43 -9.71 10.33 -9.83
CA LYS A 43 -10.76 10.10 -8.84
C LYS A 43 -11.87 9.20 -9.39
N ALA A 44 -12.35 9.50 -10.60
CA ALA A 44 -13.34 8.66 -11.28
C ALA A 44 -12.82 7.24 -11.54
N GLU A 45 -11.54 7.06 -11.88
CA GLU A 45 -10.93 5.72 -12.02
C GLU A 45 -11.04 4.92 -10.71
N LEU A 46 -10.70 5.52 -9.57
CA LEU A 46 -10.81 4.87 -8.26
C LEU A 46 -12.27 4.54 -7.91
N ASP A 47 -13.19 5.47 -8.16
CA ASP A 47 -14.62 5.28 -7.92
C ASP A 47 -15.20 4.15 -8.80
N ASN A 48 -14.62 3.94 -10.00
CA ASN A 48 -14.98 2.85 -10.92
C ASN A 48 -14.24 1.52 -10.65
N GLY A 49 -13.50 1.42 -9.52
CA GLY A 49 -12.85 0.18 -9.10
C GLY A 49 -11.43 -0.02 -9.60
N ALA A 50 -10.75 1.04 -10.06
CA ALA A 50 -9.31 0.95 -10.32
C ALA A 50 -8.53 0.60 -9.05
N ASN A 51 -7.46 -0.18 -9.19
CA ASN A 51 -6.65 -0.60 -8.06
C ASN A 51 -5.92 0.61 -7.45
N PRO A 52 -6.14 0.94 -6.16
CA PRO A 52 -5.46 2.05 -5.48
C PRO A 52 -3.93 1.94 -5.56
N ARG A 53 -3.39 0.71 -5.59
CA ARG A 53 -1.95 0.47 -5.75
C ARG A 53 -1.43 1.04 -7.06
N ASP A 54 -2.15 0.88 -8.17
CA ASP A 54 -1.69 1.33 -9.47
C ASP A 54 -1.68 2.86 -9.54
N VAL A 55 -2.70 3.49 -8.94
CA VAL A 55 -2.77 4.94 -8.80
C VAL A 55 -1.61 5.47 -7.94
N LYS A 56 -1.30 4.80 -6.82
CA LYS A 56 -0.13 5.13 -5.99
C LYS A 56 1.20 4.90 -6.71
N LEU A 57 1.33 3.88 -7.56
CA LEU A 57 2.52 3.70 -8.39
C LEU A 57 2.74 4.88 -9.35
N ARG A 58 1.67 5.42 -9.95
CA ARG A 58 1.77 6.65 -10.76
C ARG A 58 2.20 7.84 -9.91
N LEU A 59 1.60 8.02 -8.74
CA LEU A 59 1.94 9.10 -7.81
C LEU A 59 3.42 9.03 -7.38
N ALA A 60 3.88 7.85 -6.97
CA ALA A 60 5.26 7.60 -6.55
C ALA A 60 6.25 7.90 -7.68
N ARG A 61 5.95 7.51 -8.91
CA ARG A 61 6.79 7.86 -10.07
C ARG A 61 6.88 9.37 -10.24
N ILE A 62 5.76 10.10 -10.19
CA ILE A 62 5.76 11.57 -10.35
C ILE A 62 6.59 12.22 -9.24
N ILE A 63 6.28 11.94 -7.97
CA ILE A 63 6.94 12.58 -6.82
C ILE A 63 8.45 12.31 -6.83
N VAL A 64 8.88 11.08 -7.09
CA VAL A 64 10.32 10.74 -7.10
C VAL A 64 11.03 11.38 -8.30
N SER A 65 10.34 11.54 -9.44
CA SER A 65 10.90 12.19 -10.63
C SER A 65 11.14 13.69 -10.46
N LEU A 66 10.52 14.33 -9.46
CA LEU A 66 10.77 15.73 -9.14
C LEU A 66 12.17 15.96 -8.52
N TYR A 67 12.75 14.92 -7.91
CA TYR A 67 13.98 15.05 -7.11
C TYR A 67 15.11 14.11 -7.56
N HIS A 68 14.83 13.16 -8.44
CA HIS A 68 15.81 12.17 -8.90
C HIS A 68 15.85 12.03 -10.42
N ALA A 69 17.01 11.59 -10.92
CA ALA A 69 17.19 11.31 -12.33
C ALA A 69 16.28 10.15 -12.80
N PRO A 70 15.87 10.13 -14.09
CA PRO A 70 15.02 9.08 -14.65
C PRO A 70 15.53 7.64 -14.39
N GLU A 71 16.84 7.46 -14.39
CA GLU A 71 17.50 6.18 -14.15
C GLU A 71 17.28 5.67 -12.72
N ASP A 72 17.28 6.59 -11.74
CA ASP A 72 17.06 6.26 -10.34
C ASP A 72 15.58 5.99 -10.05
N VAL A 73 14.68 6.72 -10.69
CA VAL A 73 13.23 6.43 -10.67
C VAL A 73 12.97 5.03 -11.22
N LYS A 74 13.57 4.70 -12.37
CA LYS A 74 13.43 3.37 -12.99
C LYS A 74 13.93 2.26 -12.06
N LYS A 75 15.13 2.43 -11.46
CA LYS A 75 15.67 1.48 -10.48
C LYS A 75 14.76 1.34 -9.26
N ALA A 76 14.17 2.43 -8.77
CA ALA A 76 13.26 2.40 -7.64
C ALA A 76 11.97 1.62 -7.95
N VAL A 77 11.38 1.84 -9.14
CA VAL A 77 10.21 1.09 -9.62
C VAL A 77 10.55 -0.40 -9.74
N GLU A 78 11.65 -0.74 -10.41
CA GLU A 78 12.06 -2.15 -10.57
C GLU A 78 12.35 -2.84 -9.24
N TYR A 79 12.96 -2.11 -8.29
CA TYR A 79 13.21 -2.63 -6.95
C TYR A 79 11.90 -2.88 -6.19
N TYR A 80 10.97 -1.93 -6.26
CA TYR A 80 9.64 -2.07 -5.67
C TYR A 80 8.89 -3.25 -6.27
N ASP A 81 8.82 -3.36 -7.61
CA ASP A 81 8.16 -4.46 -8.29
C ASP A 81 8.78 -5.80 -7.93
N LYS A 82 10.11 -5.93 -7.88
CA LYS A 82 10.78 -7.17 -7.44
C LYS A 82 10.48 -7.51 -5.98
N ALA A 83 10.41 -6.52 -5.10
CA ALA A 83 10.15 -6.71 -3.67
C ALA A 83 8.69 -7.09 -3.39
N PHE A 84 7.74 -6.53 -4.15
CA PHE A 84 6.30 -6.74 -3.96
C PHE A 84 5.73 -7.86 -4.84
N ALA A 85 6.31 -8.17 -6.00
CA ALA A 85 5.93 -9.34 -6.81
C ALA A 85 6.15 -10.66 -6.05
N LYS A 86 7.15 -10.70 -5.16
CA LYS A 86 7.39 -11.85 -4.26
C LYS A 86 6.49 -11.89 -3.02
N LYS A 87 5.75 -10.80 -2.75
CA LYS A 87 4.81 -10.66 -1.64
C LYS A 87 3.37 -10.47 -2.13
N GLY A 88 3.07 -10.87 -3.37
CA GLY A 88 1.71 -10.91 -3.86
C GLY A 88 0.86 -11.68 -2.86
N ILE A 89 -0.26 -11.10 -2.46
CA ILE A 89 -1.28 -11.81 -1.72
C ILE A 89 -1.73 -12.95 -2.65
N PRO A 90 -1.60 -14.24 -2.25
CA PRO A 90 -2.02 -15.34 -3.10
C PRO A 90 -3.50 -15.15 -3.48
N ASP A 91 -3.90 -15.45 -4.71
CA ASP A 91 -5.33 -15.44 -5.10
C ASP A 91 -6.14 -16.42 -4.25
N ASP A 92 -5.48 -17.43 -3.69
CA ASP A 92 -6.00 -18.36 -2.68
C ASP A 92 -5.70 -17.83 -1.27
N ILE A 93 -6.32 -16.70 -0.90
CA ILE A 93 -6.39 -16.28 0.50
C ILE A 93 -7.57 -17.04 1.11
N PRO A 94 -7.35 -17.89 2.11
CA PRO A 94 -8.47 -18.51 2.76
C PRO A 94 -9.20 -17.47 3.61
N GLU A 95 -10.44 -17.20 3.24
CA GLU A 95 -11.33 -16.32 3.99
C GLU A 95 -12.02 -17.12 5.10
N VAL A 96 -12.01 -16.57 6.31
CA VAL A 96 -12.71 -17.18 7.46
C VAL A 96 -13.87 -16.29 7.85
N PHE A 97 -15.09 -16.78 7.64
CA PHE A 97 -16.30 -16.11 8.10
C PHE A 97 -16.54 -16.43 9.57
N VAL A 98 -16.38 -15.44 10.45
CA VAL A 98 -16.67 -15.56 11.87
C VAL A 98 -18.00 -14.88 12.18
N ASN A 99 -18.94 -15.62 12.76
CA ASN A 99 -20.23 -15.06 13.18
C ASN A 99 -20.04 -14.30 14.51
N THR A 100 -20.20 -12.97 14.46
CA THR A 100 -19.96 -12.05 15.59
C THR A 100 -20.96 -12.22 16.73
N GLY A 101 -22.01 -13.03 16.58
CA GLY A 101 -22.96 -13.35 17.64
C GLY A 101 -22.47 -14.37 18.68
N GLN A 102 -21.40 -15.13 18.40
CA GLN A 102 -20.94 -16.23 19.28
C GLN A 102 -19.45 -16.17 19.66
N VAL A 103 -18.67 -15.23 19.12
CA VAL A 103 -17.21 -15.21 19.32
C VAL A 103 -16.77 -13.82 19.77
N THR A 104 -16.13 -13.75 20.94
CA THR A 104 -15.45 -12.53 21.40
C THR A 104 -14.15 -12.33 20.63
N ILE A 105 -13.61 -11.10 20.57
CA ILE A 105 -12.31 -10.81 19.93
C ILE A 105 -11.20 -11.75 20.45
N ALA A 106 -11.28 -12.14 21.73
CA ALA A 106 -10.36 -13.09 22.36
C ALA A 106 -10.47 -14.53 21.81
N GLY A 107 -11.62 -14.92 21.26
CA GLY A 107 -11.88 -16.26 20.69
C GLY A 107 -11.42 -16.42 19.24
N ILE A 108 -11.13 -15.32 18.54
CA ILE A 108 -10.64 -15.36 17.15
C ILE A 108 -9.22 -15.94 17.07
N ILE A 109 -8.37 -15.62 18.05
CA ILE A 109 -6.97 -16.09 18.07
C ILE A 109 -6.88 -17.62 18.18
N PRO A 110 -7.58 -18.31 19.10
CA PRO A 110 -7.65 -19.77 19.12
C PRO A 110 -8.15 -20.38 17.80
N ALA A 111 -9.23 -19.81 17.21
CA ALA A 111 -9.80 -20.33 15.97
C ALA A 111 -8.81 -20.26 14.79
N LEU A 112 -8.04 -19.17 14.68
CA LEU A 112 -7.00 -19.02 13.65
C LEU A 112 -5.82 -20.00 13.84
N ILE A 113 -5.54 -20.41 15.08
CA ILE A 113 -4.52 -21.43 15.38
C ILE A 113 -5.04 -22.83 15.02
N GLU A 114 -6.28 -23.16 15.37
CA GLU A 114 -6.91 -24.44 15.02
C GLU A 114 -7.04 -24.63 13.50
N MET A 115 -7.36 -23.55 12.78
CA MET A 115 -7.45 -23.55 11.33
C MET A 115 -6.09 -23.53 10.61
N GLY A 116 -4.98 -23.51 11.35
CA GLY A 116 -3.62 -23.63 10.80
C GLY A 116 -3.04 -22.36 10.19
N PHE A 117 -3.71 -21.21 10.29
CA PHE A 117 -3.24 -19.92 9.77
C PHE A 117 -2.08 -19.34 10.57
N VAL A 118 -1.95 -19.71 11.85
CA VAL A 118 -0.93 -19.20 12.76
C VAL A 118 -0.24 -20.35 13.48
N LYS A 119 1.08 -20.51 13.31
CA LYS A 119 1.84 -21.66 13.84
C LYS A 119 1.99 -21.71 15.38
N ARG A 120 1.74 -20.61 16.11
CA ARG A 120 1.66 -20.63 17.59
C ARG A 120 1.26 -19.27 18.19
N LYS A 121 0.61 -19.30 19.36
CA LYS A 121 0.40 -18.17 20.28
C LYS A 121 1.72 -17.82 21.00
N ALA A 122 2.71 -17.30 20.29
CA ALA A 122 3.96 -16.85 20.90
C ALA A 122 4.11 -15.34 20.71
N ASN A 123 4.08 -14.61 21.84
CA ASN A 123 4.44 -13.21 22.04
C ASN A 123 3.34 -12.15 21.89
N LEU A 124 2.22 -12.31 22.59
CA LEU A 124 1.17 -11.27 22.71
C LEU A 124 0.78 -10.93 24.16
N CYS A 125 1.68 -11.18 25.11
CA CYS A 125 1.65 -10.59 26.45
C CYS A 125 3.05 -10.03 26.74
N ASP A 126 3.34 -8.85 26.20
CA ASP A 126 4.39 -7.93 26.65
C ASP A 126 4.11 -6.56 26.00
N TRP A 127 2.99 -5.95 26.38
CA TRP A 127 2.70 -4.50 26.28
C TRP A 127 1.80 -4.12 27.46
#